data_AF-A0A350V0N5-F1
#
_entry.id   AF-A0A350V0N5-F1
#
_cell.length_a   1.000
_cell.length_b   1.000
_cell.length_c   1.000
_cell.angle_alpha   90.00
_cell.angle_beta   90.00
_cell.angle_gamma   90.00
#
_symmetry.space_group_name_H-M   'P 1'
#
loop_
_entity.id
_entity.type
_entity.pdbx_description
1 polymer ?
#
loop_
_entity_poly.entity_id
_entity_poly.type
_entity_poly.pdbx_seq_one_letter_code
_entity_poly.pdbx_strand_id
1 'polypeptide(L)'
;VSIEDIYYQLKVKNLQVKIHYEIGDYEMCKSVIDSFRHFLSSVKQFPEFVRIRFVNYINLTSRMVNVWLGGDPRNMIEINREIKEIAQEKVESKSWLIAQAAKIKY
;
A
#
# COMPACT_ATOMS: atom_id res chain seq x y z
N VAL A 1 23.09 5.53 -6.89
CA VAL A 1 22.19 4.49 -6.35
C VAL A 1 21.91 3.53 -7.49
N SER A 2 22.18 2.24 -7.31
CA SER A 2 21.90 1.26 -8.36
C SER A 2 20.40 0.96 -8.43
N ILE A 3 19.93 0.40 -9.55
CA ILE A 3 18.55 -0.06 -9.68
C ILE A 3 18.24 -1.15 -8.65
N GLU A 4 19.21 -2.01 -8.33
CA GLU A 4 19.07 -3.06 -7.31
C GLU A 4 18.81 -2.46 -5.93
N ASP A 5 19.57 -1.44 -5.52
CA ASP A 5 19.38 -0.75 -4.24
C ASP A 5 17.96 -0.17 -4.13
N ILE A 6 17.42 0.35 -5.22
CA ILE A 6 16.06 0.89 -5.28
C ILE A 6 15.03 -0.23 -5.05
N TYR A 7 15.19 -1.37 -5.71
CA TYR A 7 14.29 -2.53 -5.51
C TYR A 7 14.39 -3.09 -4.09
N TYR A 8 15.58 -3.10 -3.48
CA TYR A 8 15.73 -3.47 -2.07
C TYR A 8 14.96 -2.50 -1.16
N GLN A 9 15.09 -1.19 -1.37
CA GLN A 9 14.35 -0.20 -0.60
C GLN A 9 12.84 -0.33 -0.76
N LEU A 10 12.34 -0.62 -1.96
CA LEU A 10 10.92 -0.93 -2.20
C LEU A 10 10.45 -2.14 -1.38
N LYS A 11 11.23 -3.23 -1.37
CA LYS A 11 10.91 -4.44 -0.60
C LYS A 11 10.88 -4.15 0.90
N VAL A 12 11.89 -3.44 1.42
CA VAL A 12 11.96 -3.06 2.83
C VAL A 12 10.74 -2.22 3.24
N LYS A 13 10.41 -1.18 2.47
CA LYS A 13 9.25 -0.33 2.76
C LYS A 13 7.93 -1.10 2.69
N ASN A 14 7.78 -2.00 1.72
CA ASN A 14 6.62 -2.88 1.64
C ASN A 14 6.49 -3.78 2.89
N LEU A 15 7.60 -4.37 3.35
CA LEU A 15 7.59 -5.16 4.59
C LEU A 15 7.22 -4.30 5.81
N GLN A 16 7.75 -3.09 5.93
CA GLN A 16 7.40 -2.18 7.03
C GLN A 16 5.90 -1.87 7.06
N VAL A 17 5.30 -1.55 5.90
CA VAL A 17 3.84 -1.34 5.80
C VAL A 17 3.08 -2.56 6.29
N LYS A 18 3.46 -3.77 5.84
CA LYS A 18 2.79 -5.01 6.25
C LYS A 18 2.93 -5.27 7.74
N ILE A 19 4.13 -5.11 8.31
CA ILE A 19 4.40 -5.32 9.74
C ILE A 19 3.49 -4.41 10.58
N HIS A 20 3.54 -3.10 10.33
CA HIS A 20 2.76 -2.14 11.13
C HIS A 20 1.25 -2.33 10.95
N TYR A 21 0.79 -2.67 9.74
CA TYR A 21 -0.61 -3.01 9.52
C TYR A 21 -1.03 -4.27 10.30
N GLU A 22 -0.22 -5.33 10.26
CA GLU A 22 -0.56 -6.62 10.87
C GLU A 22 -0.53 -6.61 12.40
N ILE A 23 0.33 -5.79 13.01
CA ILE A 23 0.35 -5.61 14.48
C ILE A 23 -0.70 -4.61 14.97
N GLY A 24 -1.47 -3.99 14.07
CA GLY A 24 -2.50 -3.01 14.40
C GLY A 24 -1.98 -1.62 14.76
N ASP A 25 -0.70 -1.33 14.51
CA ASP A 25 -0.12 0.01 14.70
C ASP A 25 -0.39 0.87 13.46
N TYR A 26 -1.63 1.31 13.34
CA TYR A 26 -2.13 2.00 12.16
C TYR A 26 -1.57 3.43 12.01
N GLU A 27 -1.23 4.10 13.11
CA GLU A 27 -0.57 5.41 13.08
C GLU A 27 0.86 5.29 12.53
N MET A 28 1.64 4.31 12.99
CA MET A 28 2.95 4.05 12.41
C MET A 28 2.85 3.56 10.97
N CYS A 29 1.85 2.73 10.65
CA CYS A 29 1.59 2.30 9.27
C CYS A 29 1.36 3.50 8.35
N LYS A 30 0.55 4.48 8.78
CA LYS A 30 0.33 5.73 8.06
C LYS A 30 1.62 6.52 7.86
N SER A 31 2.45 6.66 8.89
CA SER A 31 3.77 7.33 8.80
C SER A 31 4.70 6.65 7.80
N VAL A 32 4.76 5.31 7.81
CA VAL A 32 5.56 4.53 6.85
C VAL A 32 5.03 4.70 5.43
N ILE A 33 3.71 4.70 5.23
CA ILE A 33 3.09 4.95 3.93
C ILE A 33 3.47 6.33 3.39
N ASP A 34 3.45 7.37 4.23
CA ASP A 34 3.82 8.73 3.81
C ASP A 34 5.31 8.82 3.43
N SER A 35 6.19 8.21 4.23
CA SER A 35 7.60 8.05 3.86
C SER A 35 7.77 7.28 2.54
N PHE A 36 6.93 6.27 2.28
CA PHE A 36 6.95 5.50 1.05
C PHE A 36 6.53 6.36 -0.15
N ARG A 37 5.46 7.17 -0.03
CA ARG A 37 5.07 8.13 -1.07
C ARG A 37 6.19 9.11 -1.40
N HIS A 38 6.84 9.67 -0.39
CA HIS A 38 7.98 10.58 -0.60
C HIS A 38 9.13 9.90 -1.33
N PHE A 39 9.45 8.66 -0.99
CA PHE A 39 10.47 7.87 -1.69
C PHE A 39 10.11 7.59 -3.16
N LEU A 40 8.86 7.19 -3.44
CA LEU A 40 8.41 6.96 -4.82
C LEU A 40 8.46 8.23 -5.67
N SER A 41 8.15 9.38 -5.06
CA SER A 41 8.21 10.69 -5.72
C SER A 41 9.64 11.18 -5.95
N SER A 42 10.57 10.90 -5.04
CA SER A 42 11.95 11.42 -5.10
C SER A 42 12.83 10.69 -6.13
N VAL A 43 12.58 9.41 -6.38
CA VAL A 43 13.37 8.61 -7.31
C VAL A 43 12.86 8.80 -8.75
N LYS A 44 13.61 9.56 -9.55
CA LYS A 44 13.25 9.87 -10.96
C LYS A 44 13.40 8.68 -11.91
N GLN A 45 14.22 7.69 -11.57
CA GLN A 45 14.60 6.59 -12.47
C GLN A 45 13.73 5.33 -12.33
N PHE A 46 12.52 5.43 -11.78
CA PHE A 46 11.62 4.30 -11.74
C PHE A 46 11.10 3.97 -13.14
N PRO A 47 11.13 2.70 -13.58
CA PRO A 47 10.26 2.28 -14.65
C PRO A 47 8.81 2.59 -14.25
N GLU A 48 8.05 3.17 -15.17
CA GLU A 48 6.70 3.68 -14.88
C GLU A 48 5.79 2.58 -14.32
N PHE A 49 5.88 1.36 -14.85
CA PHE A 49 5.12 0.21 -14.36
C PHE A 49 5.40 -0.11 -12.89
N VAL A 50 6.65 0.02 -12.43
CA VAL A 50 7.01 -0.18 -11.02
C VAL A 50 6.38 0.90 -10.16
N ARG A 51 6.50 2.17 -10.59
CA ARG A 51 5.91 3.31 -9.88
C ARG A 51 4.40 3.13 -9.71
N ILE A 52 3.68 2.84 -10.79
CA ILE A 52 2.23 2.60 -10.76
C ILE A 52 1.88 1.47 -9.78
N ARG A 53 2.60 0.35 -9.86
CA ARG A 53 2.37 -0.83 -9.03
C ARG A 53 2.43 -0.52 -7.53
N PHE A 54 3.45 0.21 -7.10
CA PHE A 54 3.62 0.58 -5.69
C PHE A 54 2.71 1.74 -5.26
N VAL A 55 2.46 2.73 -6.12
CA VAL A 55 1.53 3.83 -5.83
C VAL A 55 0.10 3.30 -5.58
N ASN A 56 -0.37 2.39 -6.43
CA ASN A 56 -1.70 1.79 -6.24
C ASN A 56 -1.77 1.00 -4.93
N TYR A 57 -0.74 0.23 -4.61
CA TYR A 57 -0.65 -0.52 -3.35
C TYR A 57 -0.72 0.38 -2.12
N ILE A 58 0.11 1.43 -2.05
CA ILE A 58 0.14 2.31 -0.88
C ILE A 58 -1.12 3.17 -0.76
N ASN A 59 -1.76 3.53 -1.88
CA ASN A 59 -3.02 4.28 -1.86
C ASN A 59 -4.17 3.42 -1.33
N LEU A 60 -4.30 2.19 -1.81
CA LEU A 60 -5.28 1.23 -1.28
C LEU A 60 -5.03 0.95 0.20
N THR A 61 -3.77 0.70 0.58
CA THR A 61 -3.41 0.45 1.99
C THR A 61 -3.72 1.65 2.88
N SER A 62 -3.38 2.86 2.44
CA SER A 62 -3.67 4.10 3.19
C SER A 62 -5.15 4.30 3.43
N ARG A 63 -6.00 3.99 2.44
CA ARG A 63 -7.46 4.08 2.59
C ARG A 63 -7.98 3.07 3.59
N MET A 64 -7.47 1.83 3.58
CA MET A 64 -7.81 0.83 4.60
C MET A 64 -7.33 1.26 6.01
N VAL A 65 -6.12 1.81 6.13
CA VAL A 65 -5.60 2.36 7.39
C VAL A 65 -6.48 3.48 7.92
N ASN A 66 -6.95 4.38 7.05
CA ASN A 66 -7.87 5.43 7.46
C ASN A 66 -9.20 4.89 8.00
N VAL A 67 -9.73 3.78 7.47
CA VAL A 67 -10.91 3.12 8.04
C VAL A 67 -10.62 2.59 9.44
N TRP A 68 -9.47 1.95 9.66
CA TRP A 68 -9.05 1.50 10.99
C TRP A 68 -8.88 2.62 12.00
N LEU A 69 -8.44 3.80 11.55
CA LEU A 69 -8.28 5.01 12.36
C LEU A 69 -9.60 5.77 12.60
N GLY A 70 -10.75 5.15 12.33
CA GLY A 70 -12.08 5.73 12.60
C GLY A 70 -12.71 6.49 11.43
N GLY A 71 -12.16 6.37 10.21
CA GLY A 71 -12.81 6.85 8.99
C GLY A 71 -14.07 6.05 8.62
N ASP A 72 -14.85 6.55 7.66
CA ASP A 72 -16.12 5.94 7.24
C ASP A 72 -15.92 4.50 6.71
N PRO A 73 -16.49 3.47 7.37
CA PRO A 73 -16.39 2.07 6.94
C PRO A 73 -16.95 1.81 5.55
N ARG A 74 -17.91 2.63 5.07
CA ARG A 74 -18.51 2.47 3.73
C ARG A 74 -17.50 2.63 2.60
N ASN A 75 -16.36 3.29 2.86
CA ASN A 75 -15.24 3.34 1.93
C ASN A 75 -14.71 1.94 1.56
N MET A 76 -14.91 0.94 2.42
CA MET A 76 -14.52 -0.44 2.13
C MET A 76 -15.27 -1.05 0.94
N ILE A 77 -16.46 -0.57 0.61
CA ILE A 77 -17.19 -1.04 -0.59
C ILE A 77 -16.39 -0.69 -1.85
N GLU A 78 -15.96 0.56 -1.95
CA GLU A 78 -15.17 1.04 -3.08
C GLU A 78 -13.77 0.43 -3.10
N ILE A 79 -13.10 0.36 -1.94
CA ILE A 79 -11.77 -0.27 -1.81
C ILE A 79 -11.82 -1.73 -2.27
N ASN A 80 -12.81 -2.50 -1.82
CA ASN A 80 -12.96 -3.90 -2.24
C ASN A 80 -13.24 -4.04 -3.73
N ARG A 81 -14.04 -3.14 -4.32
CA ARG A 81 -14.29 -3.12 -5.76
C ARG A 81 -13.01 -2.86 -6.53
N GLU A 82 -12.25 -1.84 -6.14
CA GLU A 82 -10.99 -1.47 -6.79
C GLU A 82 -9.93 -2.57 -6.67
N ILE A 83 -9.79 -3.20 -5.50
CA ILE A 83 -8.89 -4.34 -5.30
C ILE A 83 -9.26 -5.51 -6.24
N LYS A 84 -10.55 -5.76 -6.50
CA LYS A 84 -10.96 -6.84 -7.41
C LYS A 84 -10.65 -6.50 -8.87
N GLU A 85 -11.01 -5.29 -9.30
CA GLU A 85 -10.92 -4.81 -10.69
C GLU A 85 -9.47 -4.52 -11.13
N ILE A 86 -8.59 -4.07 -10.23
CA ILE A 86 -7.21 -3.71 -10.59
C ILE A 86 -6.43 -4.93 -11.10
N ALA A 87 -5.73 -4.79 -12.21
CA ALA A 87 -4.92 -5.88 -12.78
C ALA A 87 -3.71 -6.22 -11.87
N GLN A 88 -3.33 -7.50 -11.81
CA GLN A 88 -2.31 -8.03 -10.88
C GLN A 88 -0.94 -7.33 -11.04
N GLU A 89 -0.57 -7.01 -12.27
CA GLU A 89 0.67 -6.33 -12.62
C GLU A 89 0.69 -4.85 -12.24
N LYS A 90 -0.50 -4.26 -12.02
CA LYS A 90 -0.68 -2.84 -11.66
C LYS A 90 -0.77 -2.60 -10.16
N VAL A 91 -0.66 -3.62 -9.32
CA VAL A 91 -0.69 -3.46 -7.86
C VAL A 91 0.27 -4.42 -7.17
N GLU A 92 1.03 -3.90 -6.21
CA GLU A 92 1.91 -4.72 -5.40
C GLU A 92 1.11 -5.53 -4.37
N SER A 93 1.50 -6.78 -4.11
CA SER A 93 0.93 -7.59 -3.02
C SER A 93 -0.61 -7.70 -3.03
N LYS A 94 -1.24 -7.86 -4.20
CA LYS A 94 -2.72 -7.94 -4.36
C LYS A 94 -3.40 -8.94 -3.43
N SER A 95 -2.85 -10.16 -3.33
CA SER A 95 -3.39 -11.22 -2.47
C SER A 95 -3.42 -10.82 -1.00
N TRP A 96 -2.40 -10.09 -0.55
CA TRP A 96 -2.36 -9.53 0.79
C TRP A 96 -3.43 -8.45 0.98
N LEU A 97 -3.61 -7.54 0.02
CA LEU A 97 -4.69 -6.53 0.08
C LEU A 97 -6.06 -7.18 0.22
N ILE A 98 -6.35 -8.22 -0.56
CA ILE A 98 -7.61 -8.98 -0.49
C ILE A 98 -7.79 -9.58 0.91
N ALA A 99 -6.75 -10.23 1.44
CA ALA A 99 -6.79 -10.85 2.75
C ALA A 99 -7.01 -9.83 3.89
N GLN A 100 -6.40 -8.65 3.81
CA GLN A 100 -6.58 -7.61 4.81
C GLN A 100 -7.94 -6.92 4.69
N ALA A 101 -8.40 -6.61 3.48
CA ALA A 101 -9.71 -6.00 3.25
C ALA A 101 -10.86 -6.87 3.78
N ALA A 102 -10.72 -8.21 3.69
CA ALA A 102 -11.69 -9.16 4.24
C ALA A 102 -11.80 -9.14 5.77
N LYS A 103 -10.80 -8.60 6.48
CA LYS A 103 -10.83 -8.48 7.96
C LYS A 103 -11.59 -7.26 8.45
N ILE A 104 -11.76 -6.24 7.59
CA ILE A 104 -12.48 -5.02 7.95
C ILE A 104 -13.97 -5.26 7.75
N LYS A 105 -14.72 -5.26 8.86
CA LYS A 105 -16.18 -5.33 8.82
C LYS A 105 -16.75 -3.93 8.59
N TYR A 106 -17.72 -3.82 7.69
CA TYR A 106 -18.41 -2.59 7.33
C TYR A 106 -19.90 -2.85 7.12
#